data_AF-A0A537Q8X9-F1
#
_entry.id   AF-A0A537Q8X9-F1
#
_cell.length_a   1.000
_cell.length_b   1.000
_cell.length_c   1.000
_cell.angle_alpha   90.00
_cell.angle_beta   90.00
_cell.angle_gamma   90.00
#
_symmetry.space_group_name_H-M   'P 1'
#
loop_
_entity.id
_entity.type
_entity.pdbx_description
1 polymer ?
#
loop_
_entity_poly.entity_id
_entity_poly.type
_entity_poly.pdbx_seq_one_letter_code
_entity_poly.pdbx_strand_id
1 'polypeptide(L)'
;MRAALLPDRGVVKVDGEDVRRFLNGLLTSDVTKVAPGAPRYAALLTPQGKIIVDCIVVEAPAKDSGGFFLDCPRARATALVDRLNFYKLRAKLLVEDLSEILGVMAAWNGSGATGCGLAYPDPRLAALGMRIMLRPHLVEQAARELGVELAAAAYEAHRIALGVPRGDADFAYGDAFPHEADLDQLAGVDFDKGCYVGQEVVSRIEHRARARTRVIPVAYDGPAPQAGATVMAVEKAVGTMGSSAAGRALASLRIDRVEEALAQGASLHAAGVPIRLAKPSWARFAFPGEAQALS
;
A
#
# COMPACT_ATOMS: atom_id res chain seq x y z
N MET A 1 21.51 -7.67 -2.44
CA MET A 1 20.32 -7.26 -3.21
C MET A 1 19.48 -8.48 -3.53
N ARG A 2 18.15 -8.35 -3.52
CA ARG A 2 17.19 -9.43 -3.84
C ARG A 2 16.15 -8.90 -4.81
N ALA A 3 15.53 -9.77 -5.58
CA ALA A 3 14.39 -9.41 -6.41
C ALA A 3 13.26 -10.46 -6.36
N ALA A 4 12.04 -10.05 -6.68
CA ALA A 4 10.90 -10.94 -6.76
C ALA A 4 9.89 -10.41 -7.78
N LEU A 5 9.44 -11.27 -8.69
CA LEU A 5 8.23 -11.00 -9.46
C LEU A 5 7.04 -10.98 -8.48
N LEU A 6 6.15 -10.00 -8.62
CA LEU A 6 4.97 -9.84 -7.79
C LEU A 6 3.73 -10.28 -8.58
N PRO A 7 3.32 -11.56 -8.47
CA PRO A 7 2.21 -12.11 -9.26
C PRO A 7 0.85 -11.51 -8.84
N ASP A 8 0.78 -10.94 -7.64
CA ASP A 8 -0.40 -10.26 -7.10
C ASP A 8 -0.56 -8.81 -7.63
N ARG A 9 0.36 -8.33 -8.47
CA ARG A 9 0.32 -7.00 -9.06
C ARG A 9 -0.06 -7.04 -10.54
N GLY A 10 -0.86 -6.07 -10.95
CA GLY A 10 -1.32 -5.82 -12.30
C GLY A 10 -1.03 -4.39 -12.72
N VAL A 11 -1.23 -4.09 -14.00
CA VAL A 11 -0.95 -2.78 -14.58
C VAL A 11 -2.15 -2.31 -15.37
N VAL A 12 -2.72 -1.17 -14.98
CA VAL A 12 -3.74 -0.47 -15.77
C VAL A 12 -3.08 0.73 -16.43
N LYS A 13 -3.28 0.90 -17.74
CA LYS A 13 -2.87 2.09 -18.47
C LYS A 13 -4.03 3.07 -18.57
N VAL A 14 -3.73 4.35 -18.37
CA VAL A 14 -4.65 5.45 -18.62
C VAL A 14 -3.97 6.47 -19.52
N ASP A 15 -4.53 6.74 -20.69
CA ASP A 15 -3.92 7.59 -21.73
C ASP A 15 -4.94 8.55 -22.33
N GLY A 16 -4.53 9.75 -22.74
CA GLY A 16 -5.38 10.76 -23.38
C GLY A 16 -5.17 12.19 -22.86
N GLU A 17 -5.73 13.16 -23.59
CA GLU A 17 -5.52 14.61 -23.36
C GLU A 17 -5.86 15.05 -21.93
N ASP A 18 -6.92 14.47 -21.35
CA ASP A 18 -7.47 14.88 -20.05
C ASP A 18 -6.91 14.09 -18.86
N VAL A 19 -6.05 13.09 -19.09
CA VAL A 19 -5.75 12.04 -18.10
C VAL A 19 -5.21 12.57 -16.78
N ARG A 20 -4.30 13.56 -16.82
CA ARG A 20 -3.69 14.11 -15.59
C ARG A 20 -4.74 14.81 -14.73
N ARG A 21 -5.58 15.66 -15.32
CA ARG A 21 -6.68 16.34 -14.60
C ARG A 21 -7.69 15.33 -14.08
N PHE A 22 -8.04 14.34 -14.91
CA PHE A 22 -8.99 13.30 -14.59
C PHE A 22 -8.55 12.49 -13.36
N LEU A 23 -7.36 11.89 -13.39
CA LEU A 23 -6.82 11.12 -12.27
C LEU A 23 -6.61 11.99 -11.03
N ASN A 24 -6.17 13.25 -11.19
CA ASN A 24 -5.98 14.15 -10.06
C ASN A 24 -7.29 14.46 -9.32
N GLY A 25 -8.44 14.43 -9.99
CA GLY A 25 -9.76 14.61 -9.37
C GLY A 25 -10.34 13.34 -8.72
N LEU A 26 -9.69 12.18 -8.89
CA LEU A 26 -10.20 10.89 -8.40
C LEU A 26 -9.30 10.26 -7.34
N LEU A 27 -7.99 10.43 -7.44
CA LEU A 27 -7.02 9.80 -6.56
C LEU A 27 -6.67 10.67 -5.35
N THR A 28 -6.30 10.03 -4.25
CA THR A 28 -5.92 10.70 -2.98
C THR A 28 -4.63 11.49 -3.03
N SER A 29 -3.74 11.22 -3.98
CA SER A 29 -2.44 11.91 -4.12
C SER A 29 -2.40 12.82 -5.34
N ASP A 30 -1.53 13.83 -5.31
CA ASP A 30 -1.40 14.87 -6.32
C ASP A 30 -0.71 14.32 -7.58
N VAL A 31 -1.53 13.97 -8.57
CA VAL A 31 -1.07 13.41 -9.85
C VAL A 31 -0.35 14.47 -10.68
N THR A 32 -0.51 15.77 -10.37
CA THR A 32 0.24 16.84 -11.06
C THR A 32 1.73 16.79 -10.74
N LYS A 33 2.11 16.16 -9.62
CA LYS A 33 3.50 15.97 -9.19
C LYS A 33 4.11 14.64 -9.64
N VAL A 34 3.40 13.81 -10.40
CA VAL A 34 3.95 12.60 -11.00
C VAL A 34 4.80 13.00 -12.21
N ALA A 35 6.06 12.58 -12.19
CA ALA A 35 7.08 12.84 -13.22
C ALA A 35 7.93 11.57 -13.45
N PRO A 36 8.80 11.52 -14.48
CA PRO A 36 9.62 10.33 -14.73
C PRO A 36 10.56 10.08 -13.55
N GLY A 37 10.53 8.86 -13.01
CA GLY A 37 11.30 8.49 -11.81
C GLY A 37 10.74 9.02 -10.47
N ALA A 38 9.65 9.78 -10.50
CA ALA A 38 8.97 10.31 -9.31
C ALA A 38 7.48 9.85 -9.27
N PRO A 39 7.23 8.55 -8.99
CA PRO A 39 5.89 8.02 -8.89
C PRO A 39 5.18 8.47 -7.61
N ARG A 40 3.86 8.28 -7.54
CA ARG A 40 3.05 8.57 -6.35
C ARG A 40 2.26 7.34 -5.93
N TYR A 41 2.23 7.04 -4.63
CA TYR A 41 1.25 6.08 -4.09
C TYR A 41 -0.08 6.81 -3.92
N ALA A 42 -1.20 6.18 -4.27
CA ALA A 42 -2.51 6.78 -4.16
C ALA A 42 -3.60 5.71 -4.03
N ALA A 43 -4.80 6.13 -3.68
CA ALA A 43 -6.00 5.29 -3.71
C ALA A 43 -7.14 5.98 -4.45
N LEU A 44 -7.99 5.15 -5.06
CA LEU A 44 -9.32 5.54 -5.49
C LEU A 44 -10.29 5.24 -4.35
N LEU A 45 -11.13 6.21 -3.98
CA LEU A 45 -12.05 6.08 -2.87
C LEU A 45 -13.52 6.05 -3.31
N THR A 46 -14.37 5.52 -2.43
CA THR A 46 -15.81 5.78 -2.49
C THR A 46 -16.10 7.24 -2.10
N PRO A 47 -17.28 7.79 -2.43
CA PRO A 47 -17.71 9.09 -1.91
C PRO A 47 -17.71 9.17 -0.38
N GLN A 48 -17.87 8.03 0.29
CA GLN A 48 -17.80 7.91 1.75
C GLN A 48 -16.36 7.83 2.29
N GLY A 49 -15.34 7.91 1.43
CA GLY A 49 -13.92 7.91 1.81
C GLY A 49 -13.29 6.53 2.02
N LYS A 50 -13.98 5.44 1.64
CA LYS A 50 -13.46 4.06 1.79
C LYS A 50 -12.58 3.69 0.60
N ILE A 51 -11.50 2.94 0.82
CA ILE A 51 -10.55 2.55 -0.23
C ILE A 51 -11.22 1.55 -1.18
N ILE A 52 -11.37 1.90 -2.46
CA ILE A 52 -11.79 0.96 -3.52
C ILE A 52 -10.58 0.14 -3.97
N VAL A 53 -9.46 0.82 -4.22
CA VAL A 53 -8.19 0.24 -4.65
C VAL A 53 -7.06 1.22 -4.40
N ASP A 54 -5.89 0.72 -4.00
CA ASP A 54 -4.63 1.47 -3.96
C ASP A 54 -3.75 1.14 -5.18
N CYS A 55 -2.94 2.10 -5.60
CA CYS A 55 -2.05 1.96 -6.74
C CYS A 55 -0.82 2.87 -6.62
N ILE A 56 0.25 2.50 -7.34
CA ILE A 56 1.37 3.39 -7.62
C ILE A 56 1.15 3.97 -9.01
N VAL A 57 1.04 5.29 -9.07
CA VAL A 57 0.88 6.08 -10.30
C VAL A 57 2.25 6.42 -10.85
N VAL A 58 2.52 5.96 -12.07
CA VAL A 58 3.80 6.13 -12.76
C VAL A 58 3.54 6.80 -14.10
N GLU A 59 4.33 7.80 -14.46
CA GLU A 59 4.25 8.39 -15.80
C GLU A 59 4.72 7.37 -16.84
N ALA A 60 3.90 7.14 -17.87
CA ALA A 60 4.25 6.26 -18.96
C ALA A 60 5.27 6.97 -19.88
N PRO A 61 6.33 6.27 -20.33
CA PRO A 61 7.30 6.84 -21.26
C PRO A 61 6.65 7.34 -22.54
N ALA A 62 7.21 8.39 -23.16
CA ALA A 62 6.70 8.95 -24.41
C ALA A 62 6.65 7.93 -25.57
N LYS A 63 7.56 6.93 -25.57
CA LYS A 63 7.55 5.82 -26.53
C LYS A 63 6.31 4.92 -26.42
N ASP A 64 5.64 4.95 -25.27
CA ASP A 64 4.42 4.21 -24.98
C ASP A 64 3.21 5.16 -25.01
N SER A 65 3.16 6.11 -25.95
CA SER A 65 2.09 7.11 -26.12
C SER A 65 1.87 8.10 -24.97
N GLY A 66 2.65 8.04 -23.88
CA GLY A 66 2.46 8.88 -22.70
C GLY A 66 1.31 8.41 -21.81
N GLY A 67 0.78 9.33 -20.99
CA GLY A 67 -0.23 9.03 -19.97
C GLY A 67 0.37 8.46 -18.69
N PHE A 68 -0.35 7.53 -18.05
CA PHE A 68 0.08 6.92 -16.79
C PHE A 68 -0.14 5.41 -16.77
N PHE A 69 0.75 4.72 -16.08
CA PHE A 69 0.54 3.35 -15.61
C PHE A 69 0.16 3.37 -14.13
N LEU A 70 -0.80 2.51 -13.78
CA LEU A 70 -1.25 2.27 -12.42
C LEU A 70 -0.83 0.84 -12.04
N ASP A 71 0.27 0.72 -11.29
CA ASP A 71 0.64 -0.53 -10.62
C ASP A 71 -0.35 -0.74 -9.47
N CYS A 72 -1.22 -1.74 -9.57
CA CYS A 72 -2.31 -2.01 -8.64
C CYS A 72 -2.40 -3.51 -8.30
N PRO A 73 -3.20 -3.95 -7.30
CA PRO A 73 -3.46 -5.36 -7.11
C PRO A 73 -4.10 -5.98 -8.35
N ARG A 74 -3.55 -7.09 -8.86
CA ARG A 74 -4.01 -7.76 -10.08
C ARG A 74 -5.51 -8.10 -9.99
N ALA A 75 -5.95 -8.61 -8.84
CA ALA A 75 -7.34 -8.97 -8.58
C ALA A 75 -8.31 -7.76 -8.62
N ARG A 76 -7.80 -6.53 -8.60
CA ARG A 76 -8.58 -5.28 -8.64
C ARG A 76 -8.42 -4.52 -9.97
N ALA A 77 -7.59 -4.98 -10.90
CA ALA A 77 -7.29 -4.27 -12.15
C ALA A 77 -8.56 -4.05 -13.01
N THR A 78 -9.35 -5.10 -13.25
CA THR A 78 -10.63 -4.99 -13.98
C THR A 78 -11.60 -4.04 -13.30
N ALA A 79 -11.78 -4.16 -11.97
CA ALA A 79 -12.66 -3.28 -11.21
C ALA A 79 -12.19 -1.82 -11.24
N LEU A 80 -10.87 -1.57 -11.25
CA LEU A 80 -10.29 -0.25 -11.43
C LEU A 80 -10.60 0.30 -12.83
N VAL A 81 -10.44 -0.51 -13.89
CA VAL A 81 -10.79 -0.13 -15.27
C VAL A 81 -12.27 0.24 -15.36
N ASP A 82 -13.16 -0.58 -14.83
CA ASP A 82 -14.61 -0.33 -14.84
C ASP A 82 -14.96 0.97 -14.11
N ARG A 83 -14.33 1.21 -12.95
CA ARG A 83 -14.55 2.43 -12.17
C ARG A 83 -14.02 3.67 -12.88
N LEU A 84 -12.83 3.62 -13.46
CA LEU A 84 -12.29 4.75 -14.22
C LEU A 84 -13.14 5.03 -15.47
N ASN A 85 -13.61 4.00 -16.17
CA ASN A 85 -14.53 4.17 -17.30
C ASN A 85 -15.89 4.76 -16.87
N PHE A 86 -16.40 4.37 -15.70
CA PHE A 86 -17.61 4.98 -15.12
C PHE A 86 -17.42 6.49 -14.87
N TYR A 87 -16.27 6.89 -14.30
CA TYR A 87 -15.98 8.30 -14.04
C TYR A 87 -15.59 9.12 -15.28
N LYS A 88 -15.06 8.46 -16.32
CA LYS A 88 -14.52 9.09 -17.54
C LYS A 88 -15.52 10.04 -18.21
N LEU A 89 -16.81 9.72 -18.24
CA LEU A 89 -17.84 10.50 -18.94
C LEU A 89 -17.35 10.96 -20.35
N ARG A 90 -17.32 12.27 -20.60
CA ARG A 90 -16.88 12.88 -21.86
C ARG A 90 -15.36 13.11 -21.95
N ALA A 91 -14.59 12.72 -20.94
CA ALA A 91 -13.14 12.90 -20.93
C ALA A 91 -12.51 12.09 -22.07
N LYS A 92 -11.62 12.73 -22.83
CA LYS A 92 -10.94 12.11 -23.97
C LYS A 92 -9.75 11.28 -23.49
N LEU A 93 -10.03 10.09 -23.00
CA LEU A 93 -9.01 9.15 -22.52
C LEU A 93 -9.36 7.69 -22.82
N LEU A 94 -8.42 6.79 -22.67
CA LEU A 94 -8.58 5.34 -22.75
C LEU A 94 -8.09 4.74 -21.42
N VAL A 95 -8.74 3.66 -20.99
CA VAL A 95 -8.37 2.90 -19.79
C VAL A 95 -8.27 1.44 -20.20
N GLU A 96 -7.10 0.84 -20.02
CA GLU A 96 -6.81 -0.52 -20.49
C GLU A 96 -6.13 -1.32 -19.39
N ASP A 97 -6.59 -2.56 -19.19
CA ASP A 97 -5.90 -3.53 -18.34
C ASP A 97 -4.78 -4.20 -19.14
N LEU A 98 -3.53 -3.95 -18.75
CA LEU A 98 -2.33 -4.53 -19.35
C LEU A 98 -1.72 -5.65 -18.51
N SER A 99 -2.45 -6.16 -17.51
CA SER A 99 -1.95 -7.17 -16.57
C SER A 99 -1.56 -8.50 -17.25
N GLU A 100 -2.10 -8.81 -18.42
CA GLU A 100 -1.70 -10.00 -19.22
C GLU A 100 -0.37 -9.79 -19.98
N ILE A 101 0.06 -8.54 -20.17
CA ILE A 101 1.24 -8.18 -20.96
C ILE A 101 2.39 -7.75 -20.06
N LEU A 102 2.07 -7.05 -18.97
CA LEU A 102 3.02 -6.46 -18.03
C LEU A 102 2.88 -7.10 -16.65
N GLY A 103 4.03 -7.38 -16.04
CA GLY A 103 4.16 -7.72 -14.63
C GLY A 103 4.99 -6.67 -13.89
N VAL A 104 4.99 -6.77 -12.57
CA VAL A 104 5.77 -5.89 -11.68
C VAL A 104 6.76 -6.73 -10.87
N MET A 105 8.04 -6.40 -10.96
CA MET A 105 9.10 -6.96 -10.14
C MET A 105 9.52 -5.95 -9.08
N ALA A 106 9.82 -6.43 -7.87
CA ALA A 106 10.49 -5.67 -6.82
C ALA A 106 11.97 -5.99 -6.78
N ALA A 107 12.82 -5.00 -6.48
CA ALA A 107 14.23 -5.19 -6.19
C ALA A 107 14.66 -4.35 -4.99
N TRP A 108 15.33 -4.94 -3.99
CA TRP A 108 15.62 -4.27 -2.71
C TRP A 108 16.95 -4.71 -2.09
N ASN A 109 17.37 -4.01 -1.02
CA ASN A 109 18.64 -4.22 -0.30
C ASN A 109 19.87 -4.20 -1.21
N GLY A 110 19.95 -3.20 -2.08
CA GLY A 110 21.11 -2.94 -2.94
C GLY A 110 20.79 -1.91 -4.02
N SER A 111 21.77 -1.66 -4.87
CA SER A 111 21.71 -0.72 -6.00
C SER A 111 22.01 -1.46 -7.30
N GLY A 112 21.28 -1.13 -8.36
CA GLY A 112 21.48 -1.68 -9.69
C GLY A 112 20.51 -1.02 -10.66
N ALA A 113 20.81 -1.15 -11.94
CA ALA A 113 19.93 -0.71 -13.01
C ALA A 113 19.73 -1.86 -14.01
N THR A 114 18.57 -1.87 -14.67
CA THR A 114 18.27 -2.78 -15.76
C THR A 114 17.70 -1.99 -16.93
N GLY A 115 18.05 -2.39 -18.15
CA GLY A 115 17.40 -1.88 -19.37
C GLY A 115 16.04 -2.53 -19.62
N CYS A 116 15.66 -3.54 -18.83
CA CYS A 116 14.40 -4.25 -18.96
C CYS A 116 13.24 -3.44 -18.35
N GLY A 117 12.33 -2.98 -19.19
CA GLY A 117 11.09 -2.36 -18.76
C GLY A 117 11.27 -0.94 -18.21
N LEU A 118 10.41 -0.56 -17.26
CA LEU A 118 10.36 0.74 -16.62
C LEU A 118 10.64 0.60 -15.12
N ALA A 119 11.80 1.07 -14.67
CA ALA A 119 12.21 1.05 -13.28
C ALA A 119 11.87 2.38 -12.57
N TYR A 120 11.38 2.31 -11.33
CA TYR A 120 11.04 3.47 -10.50
C TYR A 120 11.13 3.13 -9.01
N PRO A 121 11.42 4.09 -8.12
CA PRO A 121 11.45 3.84 -6.68
C PRO A 121 10.05 3.53 -6.15
N ASP A 122 9.93 2.69 -5.14
CA ASP A 122 8.66 2.48 -4.44
C ASP A 122 8.31 3.74 -3.61
N PRO A 123 7.24 4.48 -3.94
CA PRO A 123 6.98 5.77 -3.32
C PRO A 123 6.44 5.66 -1.88
N ARG A 124 6.09 4.45 -1.42
CA ARG A 124 5.54 4.24 -0.07
C ARG A 124 6.61 4.36 1.00
N LEU A 125 7.78 3.76 0.74
CA LEU A 125 8.90 3.73 1.66
C LEU A 125 10.17 3.35 0.91
N ALA A 126 11.23 4.16 1.02
CA ALA A 126 12.50 3.92 0.33
C ALA A 126 13.10 2.52 0.62
N ALA A 127 12.88 1.98 1.82
CA ALA A 127 13.35 0.65 2.21
C ALA A 127 12.68 -0.50 1.44
N LEU A 128 11.53 -0.28 0.79
CA LEU A 128 10.91 -1.25 -0.13
C LEU A 128 11.71 -1.41 -1.45
N GLY A 129 12.61 -0.47 -1.73
CA GLY A 129 13.49 -0.50 -2.89
C GLY A 129 12.81 0.01 -4.16
N MET A 130 13.07 -0.69 -5.26
CA MET A 130 12.63 -0.33 -6.60
C MET A 130 11.52 -1.26 -7.08
N ARG A 131 10.65 -0.71 -7.92
CA ARG A 131 9.73 -1.42 -8.80
C ARG A 131 10.26 -1.42 -10.21
N ILE A 132 10.00 -2.50 -10.95
CA ILE A 132 10.33 -2.63 -12.36
C ILE A 132 9.10 -3.19 -13.05
N MET A 133 8.51 -2.41 -13.95
CA MET A 133 7.38 -2.83 -14.76
C MET A 133 7.90 -3.35 -16.09
N LEU A 134 7.68 -4.63 -16.37
CA LEU A 134 8.31 -5.33 -17.48
C LEU A 134 7.43 -6.47 -18.00
N ARG A 135 7.70 -6.93 -19.22
CA ARG A 135 7.08 -8.17 -19.72
C ARG A 135 7.58 -9.37 -18.90
N PRO A 136 6.71 -10.31 -18.49
CA PRO A 136 7.12 -11.42 -17.62
C PRO A 136 8.31 -12.25 -18.12
N HIS A 137 8.45 -12.45 -19.43
CA HIS A 137 9.59 -13.19 -20.01
C HIS A 137 10.95 -12.50 -19.84
N LEU A 138 10.98 -11.22 -19.46
CA LEU A 138 12.22 -10.46 -19.22
C LEU A 138 12.69 -10.49 -17.77
N VAL A 139 11.94 -11.11 -16.85
CA VAL A 139 12.27 -11.15 -15.40
C VAL A 139 13.64 -11.77 -15.14
N GLU A 140 13.93 -12.89 -15.79
CA GLU A 140 15.23 -13.58 -15.74
C GLU A 140 16.39 -12.70 -16.24
N GLN A 141 16.17 -11.96 -17.33
CA GLN A 141 17.17 -11.05 -17.87
C GLN A 141 17.40 -9.87 -16.93
N ALA A 142 16.34 -9.25 -16.42
CA ALA A 142 16.41 -8.15 -15.48
C ALA A 142 17.15 -8.54 -14.20
N ALA A 143 16.90 -9.74 -13.67
CA ALA A 143 17.60 -10.26 -12.51
C ALA A 143 19.11 -10.43 -12.77
N ARG A 144 19.50 -10.95 -13.94
CA ARG A 144 20.92 -11.06 -14.35
C ARG A 144 21.60 -9.69 -14.47
N GLU A 145 20.95 -8.71 -15.11
CA GLU A 145 21.47 -7.35 -15.26
C GLU A 145 21.67 -6.65 -13.90
N LEU A 146 20.79 -6.90 -12.96
CA LEU A 146 20.89 -6.37 -11.59
C LEU A 146 21.90 -7.16 -10.71
N GLY A 147 22.36 -8.32 -11.17
CA GLY A 147 23.22 -9.20 -10.37
C GLY A 147 22.50 -9.75 -9.12
N VAL A 148 21.21 -10.09 -9.25
CA VAL A 148 20.36 -10.52 -8.12
C VAL A 148 19.75 -11.89 -8.35
N GLU A 149 19.51 -12.59 -7.24
CA GLU A 149 18.71 -13.82 -7.24
C GLU A 149 17.22 -13.49 -7.05
N LEU A 150 16.38 -14.23 -7.77
CA LEU A 150 14.93 -14.18 -7.60
C LEU A 150 14.51 -14.96 -6.36
N ALA A 151 13.81 -14.29 -5.45
CA ALA A 151 13.38 -14.82 -4.17
C ALA A 151 11.90 -14.48 -3.94
N ALA A 152 11.00 -15.19 -4.63
CA ALA A 152 9.56 -14.90 -4.66
C ALA A 152 8.94 -14.71 -3.26
N ALA A 153 9.22 -15.62 -2.31
CA ALA A 153 8.68 -15.54 -0.95
C ALA A 153 9.34 -14.47 -0.06
N ALA A 154 10.52 -13.97 -0.43
CA ALA A 154 11.30 -13.07 0.42
C ALA A 154 10.75 -11.63 0.43
N TYR A 155 10.04 -11.23 -0.63
CA TYR A 155 9.49 -9.87 -0.70
C TYR A 155 8.38 -9.65 0.33
N GLU A 156 7.52 -10.65 0.54
CA GLU A 156 6.41 -10.54 1.49
C GLU A 156 6.94 -10.42 2.93
N ALA A 157 7.93 -11.24 3.30
CA ALA A 157 8.59 -11.12 4.60
C ALA A 157 9.27 -9.75 4.79
N HIS A 158 9.88 -9.21 3.73
CA HIS A 158 10.48 -7.87 3.75
C HIS A 158 9.44 -6.77 3.96
N ARG A 159 8.33 -6.81 3.23
CA ARG A 159 7.20 -5.86 3.36
C ARG A 159 6.63 -5.87 4.78
N ILE A 160 6.36 -7.07 5.32
CA ILE A 160 5.80 -7.25 6.66
C ILE A 160 6.77 -6.75 7.73
N ALA A 161 8.07 -7.06 7.60
CA ALA A 161 9.09 -6.58 8.53
C ALA A 161 9.21 -5.04 8.54
N LEU A 162 8.94 -4.39 7.42
CA LEU A 162 8.89 -2.92 7.30
C LEU A 162 7.57 -2.30 7.78
N GLY A 163 6.57 -3.12 8.12
CA GLY A 163 5.28 -2.62 8.59
C GLY A 163 4.32 -2.17 7.49
N VAL A 164 4.62 -2.39 6.21
CA VAL A 164 3.88 -1.75 5.10
C VAL A 164 2.62 -2.56 4.76
N PRO A 165 1.40 -2.03 4.93
CA PRO A 165 0.16 -2.77 4.69
C PRO A 165 -0.07 -3.10 3.21
N ARG A 166 -0.78 -4.21 2.96
CA ARG A 166 -1.32 -4.59 1.64
C ARG A 166 -2.82 -4.88 1.76
N GLY A 167 -3.60 -4.38 0.81
CA GLY A 167 -5.04 -4.65 0.77
C GLY A 167 -5.35 -6.13 0.57
N ASP A 168 -6.56 -6.52 0.97
CA ASP A 168 -7.06 -7.90 1.09
C ASP A 168 -6.32 -8.77 2.13
N ALA A 169 -5.07 -8.45 2.48
CA ALA A 169 -4.28 -9.16 3.50
C ALA A 169 -4.29 -8.46 4.87
N ASP A 170 -4.13 -7.14 4.89
CA ASP A 170 -3.97 -6.35 6.11
C ASP A 170 -5.12 -5.37 6.36
N PHE A 171 -5.87 -5.04 5.31
CA PHE A 171 -7.09 -4.23 5.37
C PHE A 171 -8.07 -4.63 4.25
N ALA A 172 -9.36 -4.39 4.44
CA ALA A 172 -10.40 -4.75 3.48
C ALA A 172 -10.75 -3.57 2.56
N TYR A 173 -10.72 -3.80 1.24
CA TYR A 173 -11.27 -2.83 0.29
C TYR A 173 -12.79 -2.67 0.48
N GLY A 174 -13.29 -1.46 0.24
CA GLY A 174 -14.67 -1.08 0.46
C GLY A 174 -15.01 -0.74 1.91
N ASP A 175 -14.18 -1.16 2.87
CA ASP A 175 -14.41 -0.93 4.31
C ASP A 175 -13.31 -0.12 5.00
N ALA A 176 -12.04 -0.21 4.60
CA ALA A 176 -10.98 0.55 5.24
C ALA A 176 -10.96 2.04 4.80
N PHE A 177 -10.72 2.96 5.73
CA PHE A 177 -10.30 4.34 5.43
C PHE A 177 -8.79 4.41 5.15
N PRO A 178 -8.30 5.42 4.40
CA PRO A 178 -6.87 5.64 4.15
C PRO A 178 -6.01 5.60 5.41
N HIS A 179 -6.45 6.24 6.49
CA HIS A 179 -5.73 6.25 7.76
C HIS A 179 -5.68 4.89 8.45
N GLU A 180 -6.71 4.06 8.29
CA GLU A 180 -6.74 2.71 8.88
C GLU A 180 -5.74 1.77 8.20
N ALA A 181 -5.40 2.06 6.94
CA ALA A 181 -4.41 1.35 6.14
C ALA A 181 -3.07 2.10 6.01
N ASP A 182 -2.86 3.14 6.82
CA ASP A 182 -1.64 3.96 6.91
C ASP A 182 -1.22 4.68 5.61
N LEU A 183 -2.15 4.94 4.68
CA LEU A 183 -1.86 5.72 3.48
C LEU A 183 -1.42 7.15 3.83
N ASP A 184 -1.92 7.74 4.92
CA ASP A 184 -1.48 9.05 5.42
C ASP A 184 -0.01 9.06 5.90
N GLN A 185 0.49 7.90 6.36
CA GLN A 185 1.85 7.76 6.84
C GLN A 185 2.84 7.36 5.74
N LEU A 186 2.35 6.64 4.72
CA LEU A 186 3.11 6.03 3.62
C LEU A 186 2.91 6.75 2.27
N ALA A 187 2.76 8.07 2.30
CA ALA A 187 2.69 8.95 1.12
C ALA A 187 1.57 8.58 0.11
N GLY A 188 0.47 8.02 0.62
CA GLY A 188 -0.72 7.62 -0.13
C GLY A 188 -1.86 8.65 -0.12
N VAL A 189 -1.73 9.76 0.62
CA VAL A 189 -2.69 10.87 0.63
C VAL A 189 -1.92 12.18 0.64
N ASP A 190 -2.24 13.09 -0.29
CA ASP A 190 -1.79 14.47 -0.21
C ASP A 190 -2.91 15.34 0.38
N PHE A 191 -2.65 16.02 1.49
CA PHE A 191 -3.66 16.87 2.15
C PHE A 191 -3.73 18.28 1.58
N ASP A 192 -2.66 18.73 0.89
CA ASP A 192 -2.55 20.07 0.30
C ASP A 192 -3.03 20.14 -1.16
N LYS A 193 -3.58 19.05 -1.72
CA LYS A 193 -4.07 19.03 -3.11
C LYS A 193 -5.52 19.50 -3.21
N GLY A 194 -5.93 19.81 -4.45
CA GLY A 194 -7.32 20.12 -4.79
C GLY A 194 -8.29 18.94 -4.59
N CYS A 195 -9.59 19.22 -4.79
CA CYS A 195 -10.65 18.26 -4.50
C CYS A 195 -10.50 16.92 -5.20
N TYR A 196 -10.77 15.84 -4.47
CA TYR A 196 -10.92 14.48 -5.00
C TYR A 196 -12.09 13.75 -4.34
N VAL A 197 -12.58 12.67 -4.96
CA VAL A 197 -13.72 11.90 -4.45
C VAL A 197 -13.40 11.31 -3.06
N GLY A 198 -14.27 11.56 -2.08
CA GLY A 198 -14.13 11.07 -0.70
C GLY A 198 -13.23 11.91 0.21
N GLN A 199 -12.66 13.02 -0.28
CA GLN A 199 -11.74 13.87 0.49
C GLN A 199 -12.33 14.40 1.79
N GLU A 200 -13.62 14.78 1.82
CA GLU A 200 -14.23 15.40 3.00
C GLU A 200 -14.11 14.50 4.25
N VAL A 201 -14.36 13.19 4.08
CA VAL A 201 -14.28 12.24 5.18
C VAL A 201 -12.82 12.02 5.61
N VAL A 202 -11.90 11.88 4.63
CA VAL A 202 -10.47 11.70 4.89
C VAL A 202 -9.86 12.90 5.61
N SER A 203 -10.17 14.12 5.16
CA SER A 203 -9.72 15.37 5.79
C SER A 203 -10.28 15.53 7.21
N ARG A 204 -11.54 15.11 7.44
CA ARG A 204 -12.14 15.13 8.78
C ARG A 204 -11.43 14.17 9.74
N ILE A 205 -11.03 12.98 9.27
CA ILE A 205 -10.27 12.02 10.08
C ILE A 205 -8.91 12.61 10.45
N GLU A 206 -8.20 13.20 9.49
CA GLU A 206 -6.88 13.81 9.69
C GLU A 206 -6.92 14.93 10.73
N HIS A 207 -7.83 15.89 10.58
CA HIS A 207 -7.77 17.13 11.36
C HIS A 207 -8.65 17.14 12.62
N ARG A 208 -9.66 16.25 12.72
CA ARG A 208 -10.67 16.34 13.80
C ARG A 208 -10.92 15.04 14.55
N ALA A 209 -11.04 13.91 13.86
CA ALA A 209 -11.56 12.69 14.49
C ALA A 209 -10.48 11.71 14.97
N ARG A 210 -9.28 11.74 14.37
CA ARG A 210 -8.21 10.74 14.48
C ARG A 210 -8.68 9.32 14.11
N ALA A 211 -7.78 8.53 13.52
CA ALA A 211 -8.07 7.13 13.24
C ALA A 211 -8.08 6.32 14.53
N ARG A 212 -9.17 5.57 14.78
CA ARG A 212 -9.29 4.69 15.96
C ARG A 212 -8.72 3.30 15.72
N THR A 213 -8.70 2.88 14.47
CA THR A 213 -8.11 1.61 14.03
C THR A 213 -6.94 1.93 13.12
N ARG A 214 -5.84 1.19 13.22
CA ARG A 214 -4.74 1.21 12.25
C ARG A 214 -4.16 -0.18 12.06
N VAL A 215 -3.51 -0.41 10.94
CA VAL A 215 -2.63 -1.57 10.77
C VAL A 215 -1.35 -1.32 11.58
N ILE A 216 -1.09 -2.17 12.56
CA ILE A 216 0.04 -2.05 13.48
C ILE A 216 0.96 -3.25 13.26
N PRO A 217 2.27 -3.05 13.06
CA PRO A 217 3.21 -4.16 13.01
C PRO A 217 3.36 -4.78 14.40
N VAL A 218 3.41 -6.10 14.43
CA VAL A 218 3.57 -6.89 15.65
C VAL A 218 4.65 -7.97 15.47
N ALA A 219 5.22 -8.41 16.58
CA ALA A 219 6.13 -9.54 16.65
C ALA A 219 5.48 -10.69 17.43
N TYR A 220 5.79 -11.92 17.07
CA TYR A 220 5.35 -13.13 17.76
C TYR A 220 6.48 -14.15 17.81
N ASP A 221 6.41 -15.06 18.77
CA ASP A 221 7.30 -16.21 18.88
C ASP A 221 6.51 -17.49 18.57
N GLY A 222 7.17 -18.47 17.92
CA GLY A 222 6.54 -19.73 17.58
C GLY A 222 5.68 -19.68 16.30
N PRO A 223 4.58 -20.46 16.22
CA PRO A 223 3.77 -20.56 15.01
C PRO A 223 3.06 -19.22 14.72
N ALA A 224 3.02 -18.86 13.45
CA ALA A 224 2.37 -17.62 13.02
C ALA A 224 0.86 -17.67 13.31
N PRO A 225 0.30 -16.65 13.99
CA PRO A 225 -1.16 -16.53 14.08
C PRO A 225 -1.77 -16.46 12.69
N GLN A 226 -2.89 -17.18 12.50
CA GLN A 226 -3.58 -17.20 11.21
C GLN A 226 -4.14 -15.81 10.87
N ALA A 227 -4.07 -15.43 9.60
CA ALA A 227 -4.75 -14.24 9.10
C ALA A 227 -6.26 -14.30 9.44
N GLY A 228 -6.81 -13.19 9.91
CA GLY A 228 -8.18 -13.09 10.41
C GLY A 228 -8.38 -13.51 11.87
N ALA A 229 -7.37 -14.11 12.53
CA ALA A 229 -7.48 -14.45 13.95
C ALA A 229 -7.73 -13.19 14.79
N THR A 230 -8.68 -13.27 15.73
CA THR A 230 -8.98 -12.15 16.63
C THR A 230 -7.79 -11.88 17.55
N VAL A 231 -7.40 -10.61 17.62
CA VAL A 231 -6.44 -10.12 18.61
C VAL A 231 -7.20 -9.76 19.87
N MET A 232 -6.76 -10.34 20.97
CA MET A 232 -7.37 -10.22 22.29
C MET A 232 -6.42 -9.53 23.25
N ALA A 233 -6.99 -8.68 24.10
CA ALA A 233 -6.36 -8.17 25.31
C ALA A 233 -7.18 -8.63 26.51
N VAL A 234 -6.64 -9.56 27.31
CA VAL A 234 -7.43 -10.30 28.30
C VAL A 234 -8.63 -10.97 27.58
N GLU A 235 -9.87 -10.67 27.97
CA GLU A 235 -11.10 -11.20 27.36
C GLU A 235 -11.76 -10.24 26.36
N LYS A 236 -11.08 -9.14 25.98
CA LYS A 236 -11.63 -8.13 25.05
C LYS A 236 -10.99 -8.23 23.67
N ALA A 237 -11.81 -8.28 22.62
CA ALA A 237 -11.35 -8.17 21.25
C ALA A 237 -10.88 -6.74 20.93
N VAL A 238 -9.63 -6.61 20.47
CA VAL A 238 -8.99 -5.33 20.15
C VAL A 238 -8.59 -5.22 18.68
N GLY A 239 -8.73 -6.28 17.89
CA GLY A 239 -8.38 -6.25 16.47
C GLY A 239 -8.37 -7.61 15.80
N THR A 240 -7.74 -7.68 14.64
CA THR A 240 -7.58 -8.90 13.85
C THR A 240 -6.18 -8.98 13.25
N MET A 241 -5.64 -10.20 13.16
CA MET A 241 -4.38 -10.48 12.48
C MET A 241 -4.52 -10.33 10.98
N GLY A 242 -3.52 -9.76 10.33
CA GLY A 242 -3.36 -9.70 8.87
C GLY A 242 -2.27 -10.66 8.39
N SER A 243 -1.42 -10.20 7.49
CA SER A 243 -0.30 -10.97 6.96
C SER A 243 0.81 -11.19 7.99
N SER A 244 1.47 -12.34 7.91
CA SER A 244 2.55 -12.75 8.83
C SER A 244 3.66 -13.50 8.11
N ALA A 245 4.91 -13.27 8.54
CA ALA A 245 6.11 -13.94 8.05
C ALA A 245 7.28 -13.77 9.03
N ALA A 246 8.07 -14.82 9.23
CA ALA A 246 9.34 -14.78 9.96
C ALA A 246 9.28 -14.06 11.34
N GLY A 247 8.28 -14.39 12.18
CA GLY A 247 8.13 -13.80 13.52
C GLY A 247 7.59 -12.37 13.53
N ARG A 248 7.22 -11.83 12.36
CA ARG A 248 6.59 -10.51 12.19
C ARG A 248 5.21 -10.66 11.56
N ALA A 249 4.29 -9.78 11.93
CA ALA A 249 2.97 -9.71 11.33
C ALA A 249 2.46 -8.26 11.31
N LEU A 250 1.40 -8.04 10.56
CA LEU A 250 0.60 -6.83 10.62
C LEU A 250 -0.76 -7.20 11.24
N ALA A 251 -1.32 -6.31 12.04
CA ALA A 251 -2.63 -6.52 12.65
C ALA A 251 -3.45 -5.24 12.62
N SER A 252 -4.72 -5.32 12.24
CA SER A 252 -5.64 -4.18 12.32
C SER A 252 -6.11 -4.06 13.76
N LEU A 253 -5.65 -3.03 14.48
CA LEU A 253 -5.86 -2.86 15.91
C LEU A 253 -6.58 -1.55 16.23
N ARG A 254 -7.50 -1.62 17.20
CA ARG A 254 -8.11 -0.46 17.85
C ARG A 254 -7.12 0.17 18.82
N ILE A 255 -6.54 1.30 18.41
CA ILE A 255 -5.46 2.02 19.11
C ILE A 255 -5.89 2.34 20.54
N ASP A 256 -7.09 2.88 20.71
CA ASP A 256 -7.66 3.25 22.01
C ASP A 256 -7.76 2.06 22.97
N ARG A 257 -8.24 0.92 22.47
CA ARG A 257 -8.38 -0.30 23.28
C ARG A 257 -7.03 -0.93 23.62
N VAL A 258 -6.09 -0.87 22.68
CA VAL A 258 -4.73 -1.39 22.91
C VAL A 258 -3.99 -0.53 23.92
N GLU A 259 -4.10 0.80 23.82
CA GLU A 259 -3.51 1.73 24.79
C GLU A 259 -4.07 1.50 26.20
N GLU A 260 -5.40 1.38 26.35
CA GLU A 260 -6.06 1.05 27.63
C GLU A 260 -5.54 -0.28 28.20
N ALA A 261 -5.46 -1.31 27.37
CA ALA A 261 -4.98 -2.63 27.77
C ALA A 261 -3.52 -2.61 28.24
N LEU A 262 -2.64 -1.95 27.49
CA LEU A 262 -1.23 -1.83 27.85
C LEU A 262 -1.02 -1.03 29.14
N ALA A 263 -1.82 0.03 29.36
CA ALA A 263 -1.79 0.81 30.61
C ALA A 263 -2.20 -0.03 31.83
N GLN A 264 -3.01 -1.08 31.65
CA GLN A 264 -3.39 -2.05 32.68
C GLN A 264 -2.39 -3.21 32.82
N GLY A 265 -1.29 -3.20 32.06
CA GLY A 265 -0.30 -4.29 32.05
C GLY A 265 -0.77 -5.56 31.34
N ALA A 266 -1.84 -5.50 30.55
CA ALA A 266 -2.34 -6.66 29.81
C ALA A 266 -1.42 -7.01 28.63
N SER A 267 -1.29 -8.31 28.36
CA SER A 267 -0.62 -8.81 27.16
C SER A 267 -1.63 -9.02 26.02
N LEU A 268 -1.14 -8.83 24.78
CA LEU A 268 -1.91 -9.11 23.59
C LEU A 268 -1.63 -10.54 23.12
N HIS A 269 -2.66 -11.21 22.61
CA HIS A 269 -2.52 -12.52 22.01
C HIS A 269 -3.49 -12.71 20.84
N ALA A 270 -3.14 -13.61 19.93
CA ALA A 270 -4.00 -14.04 18.83
C ALA A 270 -3.93 -15.56 18.69
N ALA A 271 -5.08 -16.24 18.72
CA ALA A 271 -5.14 -17.70 18.71
C ALA A 271 -4.23 -18.37 19.77
N GLY A 272 -4.14 -17.77 20.97
CA GLY A 272 -3.29 -18.25 22.07
C GLY A 272 -1.80 -17.91 21.95
N VAL A 273 -1.35 -17.30 20.85
CA VAL A 273 0.04 -16.88 20.65
C VAL A 273 0.21 -15.45 21.15
N PRO A 274 1.12 -15.18 22.11
CA PRO A 274 1.44 -13.82 22.54
C PRO A 274 2.01 -12.99 21.38
N ILE A 275 1.56 -11.75 21.26
CA ILE A 275 2.06 -10.79 20.28
C ILE A 275 2.51 -9.51 20.98
N ARG A 276 3.50 -8.83 20.39
CA ARG A 276 4.08 -7.57 20.91
C ARG A 276 4.05 -6.52 19.82
N LEU A 277 3.65 -5.30 20.15
CA LEU A 277 3.69 -4.21 19.18
C LEU A 277 5.13 -3.91 18.75
N ALA A 278 5.30 -3.58 17.48
CA ALA A 278 6.59 -3.22 16.90
C ALA A 278 6.44 -1.93 16.10
N LYS A 279 6.79 -0.80 16.72
CA LYS A 279 6.70 0.51 16.06
C LYS A 279 7.64 0.57 14.85
N PRO A 280 7.13 0.83 13.63
CA PRO A 280 7.97 1.02 12.47
C PRO A 280 8.53 2.45 12.47
N SER A 281 9.71 2.65 11.86
CA SER A 281 10.40 3.94 11.85
C SER A 281 9.65 5.07 11.13
N TRP A 282 8.71 4.72 10.26
CA TRP A 282 7.91 5.69 9.50
C TRP A 282 6.65 6.17 10.24
N ALA A 283 6.22 5.50 11.32
CA ALA A 283 5.00 5.84 12.04
C ALA A 283 5.16 7.15 12.83
N ARG A 284 4.32 8.15 12.53
CA ARG A 284 4.32 9.47 13.18
C ARG A 284 3.06 9.74 14.01
N PHE A 285 2.10 8.83 14.02
CA PHE A 285 0.92 8.94 14.88
C PHE A 285 1.24 8.53 16.33
N ALA A 286 0.34 8.83 17.27
CA ALA A 286 0.45 8.39 18.66
C ALA A 286 0.41 6.86 18.75
N PHE A 287 1.58 6.24 18.87
CA PHE A 287 1.72 4.79 18.87
C PHE A 287 1.37 4.21 20.25
N PRO A 288 0.50 3.19 20.36
CA PRO A 288 0.11 2.64 21.66
C PRO A 288 1.32 2.16 22.49
N GLY A 289 1.35 2.53 23.77
CA GLY A 289 2.41 2.14 24.70
C GLY A 289 3.64 3.06 24.70
N GLU A 290 3.68 4.09 23.86
CA GLU A 290 4.63 5.18 24.03
C GLU A 290 4.07 6.26 24.97
N ALA A 291 4.89 6.79 25.87
CA ALA A 291 4.52 7.96 26.66
C ALA A 291 4.24 9.11 25.69
N GLN A 292 3.00 9.60 25.66
CA GLN A 292 2.67 10.79 24.90
C GLN A 292 3.54 11.93 25.45
N ALA A 293 4.44 12.47 24.61
CA ALA A 293 5.09 13.73 24.95
C ALA A 293 3.97 14.76 25.15
N LEU A 294 3.77 15.20 26.39
CA LEU A 294 2.87 16.29 26.71
C LEU A 294 3.31 17.50 25.89
N SER A 295 2.55 17.82 24.84
CA SER A 295 2.68 19.07 24.09
C SER A 295 1.94 20.17 24.80
#